data_AF-A0A085ZNA6-F1
#
_entry.id   AF-A0A085ZNA6-F1
#
_cell.length_a   1.000
_cell.length_b   1.000
_cell.length_c   1.000
_cell.angle_alpha   90.00
_cell.angle_beta   90.00
_cell.angle_gamma   90.00
#
_symmetry.space_group_name_H-M   'P 1'
#
loop_
_entity.id
_entity.type
_entity.pdbx_description
1 polymer ?
#
loop_
_entity_poly.entity_id
_entity_poly.type
_entity_poly.pdbx_seq_one_letter_code
_entity_poly.pdbx_strand_id
1 'polypeptide(L)' 'MIEFHSDLGGLWYWILIKFCRTKLSDEQADKNRRRNLFFLSFLNILLFIMIYFVVYSIYF' A
#
# COMPACT_ATOMS: atom_id res chain seq x y z
N MET A 1 1.49 14.94 -12.47
CA MET A 1 1.96 13.53 -12.42
C MET A 1 2.76 13.23 -11.15
N ILE A 2 3.62 14.15 -10.68
CA ILE A 2 4.37 14.00 -9.41
C ILE A 2 3.44 14.02 -8.18
N GLU A 3 2.46 14.92 -8.13
CA GLU A 3 1.50 15.02 -7.02
C GLU A 3 0.68 13.75 -6.83
N PHE A 4 0.18 13.15 -7.92
CA PHE A 4 -0.59 11.92 -7.83
C PHE A 4 0.22 10.76 -7.23
N HIS A 5 1.49 10.62 -7.61
CA HIS A 5 2.37 9.61 -7.01
C HIS A 5 2.73 9.92 -5.56
N SER A 6 2.85 11.20 -5.21
CA SER A 6 3.06 11.66 -3.84
C SER A 6 1.86 11.34 -2.94
N ASP A 7 0.64 11.63 -3.41
CA ASP A 7 -0.59 11.40 -2.67
C ASP A 7 -0.89 9.92 -2.51
N LEU A 8 -0.72 9.13 -3.58
CA LEU A 8 -0.87 7.68 -3.51
C LEU A 8 0.16 7.10 -2.53
N GLY A 9 1.43 7.48 -2.66
CA GLY A 9 2.52 7.04 -1.78
C GLY A 9 2.26 7.39 -0.31
N GLY A 10 1.77 8.60 -0.04
CA GLY A 10 1.37 9.05 1.29
C GLY A 10 0.23 8.21 1.86
N LEU A 11 -0.78 7.89 1.05
CA LEU A 11 -1.91 7.04 1.46
C LEU A 11 -1.46 5.62 1.81
N TRP A 12 -0.57 5.03 1.00
CA TRP A 12 0.01 3.71 1.29
C TRP A 12 0.82 3.68 2.60
N TYR A 13 1.65 4.71 2.83
CA TYR A 13 2.40 4.84 4.08
C TYR A 13 1.48 5.09 5.29
N TRP A 14 0.40 5.84 5.10
CA TRP A 14 -0.60 6.07 6.15
C TRP A 14 -1.30 4.77 6.56
N ILE A 15 -1.68 3.93 5.59
CA ILE A 15 -2.25 2.60 5.87
C ILE A 15 -1.26 1.74 6.66
N LEU A 16 0.01 1.71 6.24
CA LEU A 16 1.09 1.00 6.94
C LEU A 16 1.25 1.47 8.39
N ILE A 17 1.38 2.77 8.61
CA ILE A 17 1.53 3.37 9.95
C ILE A 17 0.34 3.04 10.84
N LYS A 18 -0.88 3.15 10.29
CA LYS A 18 -2.12 2.99 11.07
C LYS A 18 -2.40 1.52 11.43
N PHE A 19 -2.16 0.59 10.51
CA PHE A 19 -2.34 -0.85 10.77
C PHE A 19 -1.19 -1.45 11.58
N CYS A 20 0.05 -1.08 11.29
CA CYS A 20 1.22 -1.62 12.00
C CYS A 20 1.53 -0.87 13.31
N ARG A 21 0.85 0.25 13.59
CA ARG A 21 1.12 1.15 14.73
C ARG A 21 2.60 1.56 14.80
N THR A 22 3.22 1.74 13.65
CA THR A 22 4.65 2.08 13.54
C THR A 22 4.84 3.55 13.18
N LYS A 23 5.98 4.14 13.57
CA LYS A 23 6.31 5.52 13.20
C LYS A 23 6.85 5.54 11.77
N LEU A 24 6.53 6.60 11.03
CA LEU A 24 7.03 6.81 9.66
C LEU A 24 8.57 6.70 9.58
N SER A 25 9.27 7.31 10.55
CA SER A 25 10.73 7.28 10.64
C SER A 25 11.30 5.86 10.79
N ASP A 26 10.60 5.01 11.53
CA ASP A 26 11.04 3.63 11.78
C ASP A 26 10.76 2.75 10.56
N GLU A 27 9.68 3.02 9.83
CA GLU A 27 9.32 2.30 8.60
C GLU A 27 10.11 2.75 7.36
N GLN A 28 10.62 3.98 7.34
CA GLN A 28 11.55 4.48 6.32
C GLN A 28 13.01 4.10 6.59
N ALA A 29 13.32 3.53 7.76
CA ALA A 29 14.66 3.03 8.04
C ALA A 29 15.01 1.86 7.10
N ASP A 30 16.24 1.83 6.59
CA ASP A 30 16.70 0.81 5.62
C ASP A 30 16.57 -0.62 6.17
N LYS A 31 16.68 -0.78 7.50
CA LYS A 31 16.47 -2.05 8.21
C LYS A 31 15.08 -2.65 7.95
N ASN A 32 14.06 -1.81 7.81
CA ASN A 32 12.67 -2.22 7.63
C ASN A 32 12.22 -2.15 6.17
N ARG A 33 13.01 -1.54 5.28
CA ARG A 33 12.70 -1.35 3.86
C ARG A 33 12.25 -2.63 3.15
N ARG A 34 12.93 -3.75 3.37
CA ARG A 34 12.56 -5.04 2.73
C ARG A 34 11.19 -5.53 3.19
N ARG A 35 10.91 -5.48 4.50
CA ARG A 35 9.60 -5.88 5.06
C ARG A 35 8.50 -4.94 4.56
N ASN A 36 8.80 -3.66 4.49
CA ASN A 36 7.86 -2.63 4.07
C ASN A 36 7.48 -2.78 2.58
N LEU A 37 8.48 -3.03 1.72
CA LEU A 37 8.25 -3.37 0.31
C LEU A 37 7.44 -4.64 0.13
N PHE A 38 7.72 -5.70 0.91
CA PHE A 38 6.96 -6.94 0.85
C PHE A 38 5.48 -6.71 1.25
N PHE A 39 5.24 -5.98 2.34
CA PHE A 39 3.89 -5.64 2.77
C PHE A 39 3.15 -4.78 1.75
N LEU A 40 3.82 -3.76 1.21
CA LEU A 40 3.25 -2.90 0.16
C LEU A 40 2.89 -3.70 -1.09
N SER A 41 3.74 -4.65 -1.49
CA SER A 41 3.48 -5.53 -2.63
C SER A 41 2.29 -6.46 -2.36
N PHE A 42 2.19 -7.02 -1.15
CA PHE A 42 1.04 -7.82 -0.73
C PHE A 42 -0.27 -7.02 -0.76
N LEU A 43 -0.23 -5.78 -0.25
CA LEU A 43 -1.39 -4.91 -0.21
C LEU A 43 -1.85 -4.50 -1.63
N ASN A 44 -0.91 -4.27 -2.56
CA ASN A 44 -1.22 -4.02 -3.98
C ASN A 44 -1.89 -5.22 -4.65
N ILE A 45 -1.39 -6.44 -4.41
CA ILE A 45 -1.99 -7.67 -4.97
C ILE A 45 -3.43 -7.84 -4.47
N LEU A 46 -3.67 -7.64 -3.18
CA LEU A 46 -5.02 -7.69 -2.60
C LEU A 46 -5.96 -6.67 -3.25
N LEU A 47 -5.48 -5.44 -3.45
CA LEU A 47 -6.27 -4.39 -4.10
C LEU A 47 -6.62 -4.75 -5.54
N PHE A 48 -5.69 -5.37 -6.27
CA PHE A 48 -5.92 -5.85 -7.63
C PHE A 48 -6.97 -6.96 -7.70
N ILE A 49 -6.92 -7.92 -6.77
CA ILE A 49 -7.91 -9.00 -6.65
C ILE A 49 -9.31 -8.43 -6.36
N MET A 50 -9.40 -7.47 -5.43
CA MET A 50 -10.67 -6.81 -5.10
C MET A 50 -11.25 -6.06 -6.30
N ILE A 51 -10.43 -5.29 -7.02
CA ILE A 51 -10.86 -4.60 -8.24
C ILE A 51 -11.33 -5.61 -9.28
N TYR A 52 -10.57 -6.68 -9.51
CA TYR A 52 -10.94 -7.74 -10.44
C TYR A 52 -12.29 -8.37 -10.07
N PHE A 53 -12.50 -8.69 -8.80
CA PHE A 53 -13.75 -9.28 -8.32
C PHE A 53 -14.95 -8.33 -8.49
N VAL A 54 -14.77 -7.05 -8.15
CA VAL A 54 -15.81 -6.01 -8.32
C VAL A 54 -16.15 -5.84 -9.80
N VAL A 55 -15.15 -5.72 -10.67
CA VAL A 55 -15.34 -5.61 -12.12
C VAL A 55 -16.06 -6.87 -12.62
N TYR A 56 -15.57 -8.06 -12.28
CA TYR A 56 -16.20 -9.31 -12.68
C TYR A 56 -17.69 -9.35 -12.28
N SER A 57 -18.03 -9.00 -11.04
CA SER A 57 -19.41 -8.98 -10.54
C SER A 57 -20.31 -7.92 -11.18
N ILE A 58 -19.75 -6.86 -11.78
CA ILE A 58 -20.53 -5.83 -12.47
C ILE A 58 -20.80 -6.24 -13.91
N TYR A 59 -19.82 -6.86 -14.57
CA TYR A 59 -19.88 -7.19 -15.99
C TYR A 59 -20.42 -8.60 -16.29
N PHE A 60 -20.45 -9.50 -15.30
CA PHE A 60 -20.83 -10.90 -15.43
C PHE A 60 -21.74 -11.33 -14.28
#